data_AF-A0A2V8PG46-F1
#
_entry.id   AF-A0A2V8PG46-F1
#
_cell.length_a   1.000
_cell.length_b   1.000
_cell.length_c   1.000
_cell.angle_alpha   90.00
_cell.angle_beta   90.00
_cell.angle_gamma   90.00
#
_symmetry.space_group_name_H-M   'P 1'
#
loop_
_entity.id
_entity.type
_entity.pdbx_description
1 polymer ?
#
loop_
_entity_poly.entity_id
_entity_poly.type
_entity_poly.pdbx_seq_one_letter_code
_entity_poly.pdbx_strand_id
1 'polypeptide(L)' 'KVEQSMDLYPTAGTSDDYAFGRHFVNKKKAKVYSYTIEWGSPSNPTPFHPPYSEMQKIIQEITAALFAFCVAAT' A
#
# COMPACT_ATOMS: atom_id res chain seq x y z
N LYS A 1 -4.91 -6.86 -6.86
CA LYS A 1 -6.27 -6.26 -6.98
C LYS A 1 -6.24 -4.93 -6.24
N VAL A 2 -6.97 -3.91 -6.69
CA VAL A 2 -7.13 -2.64 -5.95
C VAL A 2 -8.53 -2.62 -5.34
N GLU A 3 -8.63 -2.39 -4.04
CA GLU A 3 -9.87 -2.44 -3.25
C GLU A 3 -9.86 -1.34 -2.19
N GLN A 4 -11.02 -1.02 -1.60
CA GLN A 4 -11.06 -0.15 -0.42
C GLN A 4 -10.45 -0.89 0.78
N SER A 5 -9.70 -0.19 1.64
CA SER A 5 -9.14 -0.80 2.85
C SER A 5 -10.21 -1.42 3.76
N MET A 6 -11.38 -0.79 3.82
CA MET A 6 -12.53 -1.30 4.58
C MET A 6 -13.10 -2.62 4.05
N ASP A 7 -12.85 -2.98 2.79
CA ASP A 7 -13.30 -4.24 2.20
C ASP A 7 -12.46 -5.43 2.70
N LEU A 8 -11.22 -5.20 3.14
CA LEU A 8 -10.36 -6.23 3.73
C LEU A 8 -10.85 -6.58 5.14
N TYR A 9 -10.91 -5.57 6.01
CA TYR A 9 -11.62 -5.56 7.29
C TYR A 9 -11.69 -4.12 7.83
N PRO A 10 -12.66 -3.78 8.69
CA PRO A 10 -12.76 -2.45 9.26
C PRO A 10 -11.49 -2.06 10.03
N THR A 11 -10.85 -0.99 9.60
CA THR A 11 -9.72 -0.34 10.28
C THR A 11 -10.01 1.13 10.48
N ALA A 12 -9.40 1.74 11.50
CA ALA A 12 -9.54 3.16 11.77
C ALA A 12 -8.22 3.72 12.32
N GLY A 13 -7.85 4.92 11.88
CA GLY A 13 -6.63 5.59 12.31
C GLY A 13 -5.36 5.02 11.66
N THR A 14 -5.50 4.36 10.51
CA THR A 14 -4.37 3.89 9.70
C THR A 14 -3.61 5.05 9.07
N SER A 15 -2.46 4.74 8.45
CA SER A 15 -1.61 5.77 7.83
C SER A 15 -2.31 6.52 6.70
N ASP A 16 -3.14 5.82 5.92
CA ASP A 16 -3.97 6.37 4.84
C ASP A 16 -5.12 7.23 5.38
N ASP A 17 -5.81 6.78 6.44
CA ASP A 17 -6.82 7.60 7.15
C ASP A 17 -6.25 8.93 7.61
N TYR A 18 -5.07 8.92 8.24
CA TYR A 18 -4.44 10.14 8.74
C TYR A 18 -3.92 11.04 7.60
N ALA A 19 -3.25 10.44 6.61
CA ALA A 19 -2.69 11.16 5.47
C ALA A 19 -3.77 11.87 4.66
N PHE A 20 -4.92 11.22 4.46
CA PHE A 20 -6.09 11.85 3.90
C PHE A 20 -6.68 12.83 4.93
N GLY A 21 -7.19 12.38 6.08
CA GLY A 21 -7.99 13.18 7.01
C GLY A 21 -7.36 14.48 7.54
N ARG A 22 -6.02 14.59 7.57
CA ARG A 22 -5.32 15.80 8.06
C ARG A 22 -5.70 17.10 7.33
N HIS A 23 -6.16 17.04 6.08
CA HIS A 23 -6.59 18.23 5.32
C HIS A 23 -7.99 18.76 5.74
N PHE A 24 -8.80 17.95 6.42
CA PHE A 24 -10.10 18.39 6.95
C PHE A 24 -9.95 19.39 8.10
N VAL A 25 -9.03 19.11 9.03
CA VAL A 25 -8.75 19.98 10.19
C VAL A 25 -7.90 21.18 9.78
N ASN A 26 -6.87 20.95 8.96
CA ASN A 26 -5.99 22.01 8.48
C ASN A 26 -5.98 22.03 6.95
N LYS A 27 -6.76 22.94 6.37
CA LYS A 27 -6.90 23.12 4.92
C LYS A 27 -5.61 23.54 4.21
N LYS A 28 -4.56 23.94 4.94
CA LYS A 28 -3.23 24.22 4.36
C LYS A 28 -2.44 22.94 4.07
N LYS A 29 -2.87 21.78 4.60
CA LYS A 29 -2.25 20.49 4.31
C LYS A 29 -2.79 19.94 2.99
N ALA A 30 -1.92 19.31 2.21
CA ALA A 30 -2.31 18.67 0.96
C ALA A 30 -3.35 17.57 1.17
N LYS A 31 -4.26 17.42 0.19
CA LYS A 31 -5.18 16.29 0.10
C LYS A 31 -4.43 15.08 -0.47
N VAL A 32 -3.93 14.21 0.39
CA VAL A 32 -3.13 13.04 0.00
C VAL A 32 -4.03 11.83 -0.19
N TYR A 33 -4.00 11.23 -1.38
CA TYR A 33 -4.63 9.94 -1.66
C TYR A 33 -3.58 8.84 -1.49
N SER A 34 -3.61 8.19 -0.32
CA SER A 34 -2.66 7.14 0.04
C SER A 34 -3.15 5.75 -0.39
N TYR A 35 -2.22 4.83 -0.61
CA TYR A 35 -2.48 3.43 -0.91
C TYR A 35 -1.67 2.55 0.05
N THR A 36 -2.28 1.47 0.52
CA THR A 36 -1.60 0.39 1.25
C THR A 36 -1.29 -0.74 0.29
N ILE A 37 -0.04 -1.18 0.23
CA ILE A 37 0.40 -2.31 -0.59
C ILE A 37 0.65 -3.50 0.34
N GLU A 38 -0.27 -4.45 0.32
CA GLU A 38 -0.10 -5.78 0.92
C GLU A 38 0.56 -6.71 -0.10
N TRP A 39 1.49 -7.54 0.35
CA TRP A 39 2.25 -8.45 -0.49
C TRP A 39 2.35 -9.84 0.12
N GLY A 40 2.77 -10.81 -0.70
CA GLY A 40 2.91 -12.20 -0.30
C GLY A 40 1.80 -13.08 -0.87
N SER A 41 1.80 -14.36 -0.51
CA SER A 41 0.82 -15.34 -1.00
C SER A 41 0.15 -16.08 0.15
N PRO A 42 -1.19 -16.29 0.10
CA PRO A 42 -1.89 -17.16 1.05
C PRO A 42 -1.38 -18.61 1.04
N SER A 43 -0.73 -19.03 -0.06
CA SER A 43 -0.16 -20.37 -0.19
C SER A 43 1.29 -20.47 0.31
N ASN A 44 1.88 -19.38 0.81
CA ASN A 44 3.23 -19.40 1.33
C ASN A 44 3.21 -19.94 2.79
N PRO A 45 3.99 -20.99 3.11
CA PRO A 45 4.05 -21.55 4.47
C PRO A 45 4.67 -20.59 5.50
N THR A 46 5.45 -19.60 5.06
CA THR A 46 6.05 -18.55 5.89
C THR A 46 5.61 -17.18 5.38
N PRO A 47 4.30 -16.83 5.46
CA PRO A 47 3.71 -15.71 4.73
C PRO A 47 4.30 -14.35 5.10
N PHE A 48 4.74 -14.17 6.34
CA PHE A 48 5.39 -12.94 6.82
C PHE A 48 6.90 -12.91 6.58
N HIS A 49 7.51 -14.08 6.36
CA HIS A 49 8.95 -14.24 6.18
C HIS A 49 9.23 -15.26 5.06
N PRO A 50 8.92 -14.93 3.78
CA PRO A 50 9.23 -15.83 2.68
C PRO A 50 10.74 -16.13 2.61
N PRO A 51 11.13 -17.25 1.97
CA PRO A 51 12.52 -17.46 1.59
C PRO A 51 13.09 -16.23 0.87
N TYR A 52 14.35 -15.89 1.14
CA TYR A 52 14.94 -14.65 0.61
C TYR A 52 14.88 -14.54 -0.92
N SER A 53 15.01 -15.65 -1.64
CA SER A 53 14.87 -15.69 -3.10
C SER A 53 13.47 -15.34 -3.60
N GLU A 54 12.42 -15.58 -2.80
CA GLU A 54 11.06 -15.13 -3.07
C GLU A 54 10.91 -13.64 -2.72
N MET A 55 11.45 -13.20 -1.58
CA MET A 55 11.46 -11.77 -1.22
C MET A 55 12.12 -10.90 -2.29
N GLN A 56 13.22 -11.37 -2.91
CA GLN A 56 13.86 -10.65 -4.02
C GLN A 56 12.91 -10.43 -5.20
N LYS A 57 12.08 -11.43 -5.55
CA LYS A 57 11.08 -11.32 -6.61
C LYS A 57 9.96 -10.34 -6.25
N ILE A 58 9.48 -10.41 -5.00
CA ILE A 58 8.46 -9.49 -4.48
C ILE A 58 8.96 -8.04 -4.52
N ILE A 59 10.20 -7.80 -4.09
CA ILE A 59 10.82 -6.45 -4.13
C ILE A 59 10.90 -5.95 -5.58
N GLN A 60 11.33 -6.79 -6.52
CA GLN A 60 11.41 -6.42 -7.94
C GLN A 60 10.03 -6.08 -8.52
N GLU A 61 9.01 -6.88 -8.22
CA GLU A 61 7.62 -6.66 -8.66
C GLU A 61 7.06 -5.34 -8.12
N ILE A 62 7.15 -5.11 -6.81
CA ILE A 62 6.63 -3.89 -6.17
C ILE A 62 7.39 -2.66 -6.69
N THR A 63 8.71 -2.74 -6.86
CA THR A 63 9.51 -1.63 -7.39
C THR A 63 9.10 -1.27 -8.81
N ALA A 64 8.88 -2.27 -9.67
CA ALA A 64 8.40 -2.04 -11.04
C ALA A 64 7.00 -1.40 -11.05
N ALA A 65 6.10 -1.85 -10.17
CA ALA A 65 4.76 -1.27 -10.04
C ALA A 65 4.79 0.19 -9.55
N LEU A 66 5.63 0.49 -8.55
CA LEU A 66 5.81 1.86 -8.05
C LEU A 66 6.38 2.78 -9.13
N PHE A 67 7.35 2.31 -9.92
CA PHE A 67 7.89 3.08 -11.04
C PHE A 67 6.81 3.37 -12.09
N ALA A 68 6.03 2.36 -12.49
CA ALA A 68 4.93 2.53 -13.43
C ALA A 68 3.85 3.50 -12.89
N PHE A 69 3.52 3.43 -11.60
CA PHE A 69 2.62 4.37 -10.95
C PHE A 69 3.13 5.80 -11.02
N CYS A 70 4.42 6.04 -10.72
CA CYS A 70 5.01 7.36 -10.82
C CYS A 70 4.99 7.92 -12.25
N VAL A 71 5.28 7.09 -13.26
CA VAL A 71 5.21 7.49 -14.67
C VAL A 71 3.77 7.82 -15.09
N ALA A 72 2.77 7.10 -14.58
CA ALA A 72 1.36 7.36 -14.88
C ALA A 72 0.78 8.57 -14.11
N ALA A 73 1.46 9.02 -13.05
CA ALA A 73 1.03 10.15 -12.22
C ALA A 73 1.60 11.51 -12.70
N THR A 74 2.44 11.52 -13.73
CA THR A 74 2.90 12.72 -14.45
C THR A 74 1.89 13.24 -15.46
#